data_AF-A0A7C2Z8G8-F1
#
_entry.id   AF-A0A7C2Z8G8-F1
#
_cell.length_a   1.000
_cell.length_b   1.000
_cell.length_c   1.000
_cell.angle_alpha   90.00
_cell.angle_beta   90.00
_cell.angle_gamma   90.00
#
_symmetry.space_group_name_H-M   'P 1'
#
loop_
_entity.id
_entity.type
_entity.pdbx_description
1 polymer ?
#
loop_
_entity_poly.entity_id
_entity_poly.type
_entity_poly.pdbx_seq_one_letter_code
_entity_poly.pdbx_strand_id
1 'polypeptide(L)'
;MPGGSKKLVPVRQDLVDAVYDIAREEGKAPYDLINDIFNQTLRVHKMGKDLREIVDAYELIETEKGSGSVIIGSDILYYMINKLYPTEMDKIGKMYFERGRWYGNYLFAKFFGSETSDDPLEPIVNMLRFSLWDVSTIDFKRKGDEITLSCIAPHLSEEGTEVLTQYLKGVFSALGYEAKAENINKGIIMITFNSVGVQGERKSP
;
A
#
# COMPACT_ATOMS: atom_id res chain seq x y z
N MET A 1 36.38 -27.52 0.18
CA MET A 1 35.49 -26.65 0.97
C MET A 1 36.07 -26.55 2.38
N PRO A 2 36.38 -25.36 2.93
CA PRO A 2 36.89 -25.26 4.29
C PRO A 2 35.74 -25.61 5.24
N GLY A 3 35.86 -26.76 5.93
CA GLY A 3 34.84 -27.31 6.80
C GLY A 3 34.76 -26.53 8.12
N GLY A 4 33.77 -25.64 8.22
CA GLY A 4 33.35 -25.10 9.51
C GLY A 4 32.78 -26.22 10.39
N SER A 5 32.96 -26.09 11.70
CA SER A 5 32.41 -27.00 12.70
C SER A 5 30.88 -27.12 12.54
N LYS A 6 30.37 -28.35 12.40
CA LYS A 6 28.92 -28.59 12.32
C LYS A 6 28.29 -28.44 13.71
N LYS A 7 27.12 -27.82 13.78
CA LYS A 7 26.32 -27.70 15.00
C LYS A 7 24.95 -28.33 14.76
N LEU A 8 24.49 -29.13 15.72
CA LEU A 8 23.13 -29.68 15.70
C LEU A 8 22.16 -28.60 16.18
N VAL A 9 21.12 -28.34 15.38
CA VAL A 9 20.05 -27.40 15.70
C VAL A 9 18.74 -28.19 15.76
N PRO A 10 18.06 -28.25 16.91
CA PRO A 10 16.77 -28.91 16.99
C PRO A 10 15.73 -28.06 16.24
N VAL A 11 15.09 -28.66 15.24
CA VAL A 11 14.02 -28.05 14.43
C VAL A 11 12.89 -29.08 14.32
N ARG A 12 11.65 -28.60 14.19
CA ARG A 12 10.51 -29.49 13.94
C ARG A 12 10.72 -30.27 12.63
N GLN A 13 10.46 -31.57 12.68
CA GLN A 13 10.69 -32.46 11.54
C GLN A 13 9.88 -32.05 10.30
N ASP A 14 8.61 -31.68 10.47
CA ASP A 14 7.74 -31.31 9.36
C ASP A 14 8.24 -30.09 8.58
N LEU A 15 8.88 -29.12 9.26
CA LEU A 15 9.50 -27.97 8.60
C LEU A 15 10.77 -28.36 7.84
N VAL A 16 11.57 -29.28 8.38
CA VAL A 16 12.78 -29.77 7.72
C VAL A 16 12.39 -30.55 6.46
N ASP A 17 11.38 -31.42 6.55
CA ASP A 17 10.87 -32.19 5.42
C ASP A 17 10.37 -31.26 4.30
N ALA A 18 9.61 -30.21 4.63
CA ALA A 18 9.16 -29.20 3.67
C ALA A 18 10.34 -28.48 2.97
N VAL A 19 11.39 -28.10 3.72
CA VAL A 19 12.60 -27.48 3.14
C VAL A 19 13.34 -28.46 2.22
N TYR A 20 13.34 -29.76 2.54
CA TYR A 20 13.98 -30.78 1.70
C TYR A 20 13.23 -30.97 0.38
N ASP A 21 11.91 -30.92 0.41
CA ASP A 21 11.10 -31.00 -0.80
C ASP A 21 11.32 -29.77 -1.70
N ILE A 22 11.37 -28.55 -1.14
CA ILE A 22 11.74 -27.33 -1.89
C ILE A 22 13.13 -27.47 -2.51
N ALA A 23 14.12 -27.94 -1.74
CA ALA A 23 15.47 -28.14 -2.27
C ALA A 23 15.50 -29.14 -3.44
N ARG A 24 14.70 -30.20 -3.37
CA ARG A 24 14.56 -31.20 -4.44
C ARG A 24 13.95 -30.58 -5.70
N GLU A 25 12.89 -29.79 -5.55
CA GLU A 25 12.25 -29.07 -6.66
C GLU A 25 13.21 -28.08 -7.33
N GLU A 26 14.07 -27.43 -6.56
CA GLU A 26 15.09 -26.50 -7.05
C GLU A 26 16.38 -27.17 -7.54
N GLY A 27 16.50 -28.51 -7.43
CA GLY A 27 17.71 -29.26 -7.79
C GLY A 27 18.94 -28.97 -6.91
N LYS A 28 18.72 -28.54 -5.67
CA LYS A 28 19.77 -28.16 -4.69
C LYS A 28 19.93 -29.21 -3.59
N ALA A 29 21.11 -29.28 -2.98
CA ALA A 29 21.28 -30.06 -1.76
C ALA A 29 20.55 -29.36 -0.60
N PRO A 30 19.79 -30.08 0.26
CA PRO A 30 19.07 -29.46 1.38
C PRO A 30 19.97 -28.66 2.34
N TYR A 31 21.22 -29.10 2.50
CA TYR A 31 22.23 -28.39 3.29
C TYR A 31 22.51 -26.98 2.76
N ASP A 32 22.58 -26.80 1.44
CA ASP A 32 22.85 -25.51 0.82
C ASP A 32 21.67 -24.56 1.02
N LEU A 33 20.44 -25.04 0.80
CA LEU A 33 19.22 -24.25 1.04
C LEU A 33 19.08 -23.81 2.50
N ILE A 34 19.38 -24.69 3.47
CA ILE A 34 19.35 -24.35 4.90
C ILE A 34 20.36 -23.24 5.22
N ASN A 35 21.59 -23.34 4.69
CA ASN A 35 22.59 -22.29 4.89
C ASN A 35 22.16 -20.97 4.24
N ASP A 36 21.53 -21.02 3.07
CA ASP A 36 20.98 -19.83 2.41
C ASP A 36 19.88 -19.18 3.26
N ILE A 37 18.97 -19.96 3.83
CA ILE A 37 17.93 -19.46 4.75
C ILE A 37 18.56 -18.78 5.97
N PHE A 38 19.56 -19.38 6.59
CA PHE A 38 20.28 -18.76 7.71
C PHE A 38 21.00 -17.48 7.29
N ASN A 39 21.63 -17.47 6.11
CA ASN A 39 22.29 -16.29 5.57
C ASN A 39 21.28 -15.15 5.32
N GLN A 40 20.11 -15.43 4.75
CA GLN A 40 19.07 -14.42 4.56
C GLN A 40 18.54 -13.91 5.90
N THR A 41 18.32 -14.79 6.88
CA THR A 41 17.90 -14.40 8.24
C THR A 41 18.88 -13.41 8.86
N LEU A 42 20.19 -13.70 8.77
CA LEU A 42 21.24 -12.80 9.27
C LEU A 42 21.29 -11.49 8.51
N ARG A 43 21.06 -11.51 7.19
CA ARG A 43 21.04 -10.31 6.35
C ARG A 43 19.86 -9.40 6.71
N VAL A 44 18.68 -9.98 6.93
CA VAL A 44 17.48 -9.25 7.39
C VAL A 44 17.71 -8.64 8.77
N HIS A 45 18.31 -9.39 9.69
CA HIS A 45 18.65 -8.85 11.00
C HIS A 45 19.67 -7.69 10.93
N LYS A 46 20.66 -7.76 10.02
CA LYS A 46 21.60 -6.66 9.76
C LYS A 46 20.91 -5.39 9.24
N MET A 47 19.73 -5.52 8.62
CA MET A 47 18.91 -4.39 8.19
C MET A 47 18.05 -3.80 9.34
N GLY A 48 18.14 -4.36 10.56
CA GLY A 48 17.30 -3.95 11.69
C GLY A 48 15.84 -4.39 11.54
N LYS A 49 15.60 -5.45 10.77
CA LYS A 49 14.28 -6.00 10.44
C LYS A 49 14.18 -7.47 10.81
N ASP A 50 12.96 -7.98 10.86
CA ASP A 50 12.69 -9.42 10.92
C ASP A 50 12.13 -9.97 9.59
N LEU A 51 12.13 -11.31 9.45
CA LEU A 51 11.71 -11.96 8.20
C LEU A 51 10.24 -11.70 7.87
N ARG A 52 9.37 -11.55 8.88
CA ARG A 52 7.96 -11.29 8.67
C ARG A 52 7.77 -9.90 8.06
N GLU A 53 8.44 -8.88 8.58
CA GLU A 53 8.41 -7.53 7.99
C GLU A 53 8.83 -7.51 6.52
N ILE A 54 9.81 -8.34 6.13
CA ILE A 54 10.29 -8.42 4.74
C ILE A 54 9.28 -9.11 3.82
N VAL A 55 8.65 -10.19 4.30
CA VAL A 55 7.61 -10.90 3.54
C VAL A 55 6.39 -10.00 3.37
N ASP A 56 5.91 -9.39 4.45
CA ASP A 56 4.77 -8.47 4.44
C ASP A 56 5.04 -7.30 3.46
N ALA A 57 6.23 -6.70 3.49
CA ALA A 57 6.59 -5.64 2.54
C ALA A 57 6.63 -6.13 1.07
N TYR A 58 7.09 -7.37 0.82
CA TYR A 58 7.12 -7.93 -0.52
C TYR A 58 5.71 -8.15 -1.10
N GLU A 59 4.76 -8.59 -0.28
CA GLU A 59 3.35 -8.73 -0.69
C GLU A 59 2.74 -7.38 -1.10
N LEU A 60 3.10 -6.30 -0.40
CA LEU A 60 2.69 -4.94 -0.77
C LEU A 60 3.34 -4.50 -2.09
N ILE A 61 4.61 -4.82 -2.33
CA ILE A 61 5.27 -4.56 -3.63
C ILE A 61 4.56 -5.28 -4.78
N GLU A 62 4.23 -6.56 -4.61
CA GLU A 62 3.51 -7.33 -5.64
C GLU A 62 2.09 -6.79 -5.85
N THR A 63 1.48 -6.22 -4.81
CA THR A 63 0.21 -5.48 -4.91
C THR A 63 0.35 -4.22 -5.74
N GLU A 64 1.37 -3.39 -5.50
CA GLU A 64 1.63 -2.21 -6.33
C GLU A 64 1.86 -2.57 -7.80
N LYS A 65 2.69 -3.58 -8.08
CA LYS A 65 2.95 -4.05 -9.45
C LYS A 65 1.67 -4.53 -10.13
N GLY A 66 0.86 -5.34 -9.45
CA GLY A 66 -0.41 -5.82 -9.96
C GLY A 66 -1.42 -4.70 -10.23
N SER A 67 -1.25 -3.55 -9.59
CA SER A 67 -2.05 -2.35 -9.80
C SER A 67 -1.65 -1.54 -11.05
N GLY A 68 -0.60 -1.97 -11.78
CA GLY A 68 -0.03 -1.23 -12.91
C GLY A 68 0.82 -0.03 -12.51
N SER A 69 1.21 0.09 -11.25
CA SER A 69 2.12 1.15 -10.78
C SER A 69 3.53 0.94 -11.30
N VAL A 70 4.24 2.05 -11.53
CA VAL A 70 5.66 2.07 -11.91
C VAL A 70 6.43 2.97 -10.95
N ILE A 71 7.71 2.65 -10.72
CA ILE A 71 8.59 3.47 -9.90
C ILE A 71 9.24 4.53 -10.80
N ILE A 72 9.10 5.79 -10.44
CA ILE A 72 9.71 6.94 -11.12
C ILE A 72 10.39 7.84 -10.08
N GLY A 73 11.48 8.51 -10.47
CA GLY A 73 12.09 9.55 -9.66
C GLY A 73 11.10 10.69 -9.41
N SER A 74 10.94 11.10 -8.16
CA SER A 74 9.98 12.14 -7.76
C SER A 74 10.28 13.48 -8.44
N ASP A 75 11.55 13.81 -8.64
CA ASP A 75 12.01 14.99 -9.37
C ASP A 75 11.48 15.01 -10.81
N ILE A 76 11.53 13.88 -11.51
CA ILE A 76 11.01 13.73 -12.87
C ILE A 76 9.48 13.88 -12.88
N LEU A 77 8.80 13.21 -11.93
CA LEU A 77 7.34 13.29 -11.81
C LEU A 77 6.87 14.73 -11.57
N TYR A 78 7.44 15.41 -10.57
CA TYR A 78 7.04 16.78 -10.24
C TYR A 78 7.46 17.79 -11.29
N TYR A 79 8.57 17.57 -12.00
CA TYR A 79 8.90 18.38 -13.17
C TYR A 79 7.77 18.33 -14.21
N MET A 80 7.26 17.13 -14.54
CA MET A 80 6.16 16.98 -15.50
C MET A 80 4.86 17.61 -14.98
N ILE A 81 4.52 17.39 -13.72
CA ILE A 81 3.32 18.00 -13.09
C ILE A 81 3.42 19.52 -13.17
N ASN A 82 4.52 20.12 -12.71
CA ASN A 82 4.70 21.57 -12.69
C ASN A 82 4.67 22.21 -14.09
N LYS A 83 5.06 21.46 -15.13
CA LYS A 83 4.98 21.94 -16.53
C LYS A 83 3.57 21.89 -17.10
N LEU A 84 2.79 20.87 -16.74
CA LEU A 84 1.45 20.67 -17.28
C LEU A 84 0.38 21.40 -16.47
N TYR A 85 0.61 21.59 -15.17
CA TYR A 85 -0.36 22.18 -14.25
C TYR A 85 -0.92 23.54 -14.70
N PRO A 86 -0.10 24.52 -15.16
CA PRO A 86 -0.61 25.84 -15.53
C PRO A 86 -1.62 25.84 -16.69
N THR A 87 -1.63 24.78 -17.51
CA THR A 87 -2.47 24.68 -18.70
C THR A 87 -3.51 23.56 -18.64
N GLU A 88 -3.27 22.52 -17.82
CA GLU A 88 -4.03 21.26 -17.85
C GLU A 88 -4.47 20.81 -16.44
N MET A 89 -4.49 21.72 -15.45
CA MET A 89 -4.84 21.44 -14.05
C MET A 89 -6.05 20.52 -13.89
N ASP A 90 -7.20 20.90 -14.47
CA ASP A 90 -8.45 20.13 -14.37
C ASP A 90 -8.31 18.71 -14.94
N LYS A 91 -7.53 18.56 -16.01
CA LYS A 91 -7.33 17.28 -16.67
C LYS A 91 -6.42 16.37 -15.84
N ILE A 92 -5.33 16.91 -15.31
CA ILE A 92 -4.42 16.17 -14.41
C ILE A 92 -5.18 15.76 -13.15
N GLY A 93 -5.94 16.67 -12.55
CA GLY A 93 -6.76 16.38 -11.37
C GLY A 93 -7.74 15.23 -11.62
N LYS A 94 -8.47 15.25 -12.74
CA LYS A 94 -9.35 14.15 -13.15
C LYS A 94 -8.60 12.84 -13.37
N MET A 95 -7.44 12.88 -14.03
CA MET A 95 -6.61 11.68 -14.24
C MET A 95 -6.18 11.05 -12.91
N TYR A 96 -5.77 11.86 -11.94
CA TYR A 96 -5.39 11.36 -10.61
C TYR A 96 -6.59 10.87 -9.80
N PHE A 97 -7.75 11.54 -9.89
CA PHE A 97 -8.99 11.05 -9.28
C PHE A 97 -9.39 9.68 -9.83
N GLU A 98 -9.44 9.52 -11.16
CA GLU A 98 -9.79 8.24 -11.79
C GLU A 98 -8.76 7.15 -11.48
N ARG A 99 -7.47 7.50 -11.45
CA ARG A 99 -6.41 6.58 -11.02
C ARG A 99 -6.61 6.13 -9.57
N GLY A 100 -6.91 7.06 -8.67
CA GLY A 100 -7.23 6.76 -7.27
C GLY A 100 -8.44 5.84 -7.13
N ARG A 101 -9.51 6.12 -7.88
CA ARG A 101 -10.72 5.28 -7.90
C ARG A 101 -10.45 3.88 -8.42
N TRP A 102 -9.70 3.76 -9.52
CA TRP A 102 -9.28 2.45 -10.03
C TRP A 102 -8.47 1.69 -8.98
N TYR A 103 -7.54 2.36 -8.31
CA TYR A 103 -6.67 1.76 -7.31
C TYR A 103 -7.45 1.30 -6.07
N GLY A 104 -8.38 2.12 -5.57
CA GLY A 104 -9.28 1.73 -4.47
C GLY A 104 -10.13 0.51 -4.82
N ASN A 105 -10.68 0.43 -6.04
CA ASN A 105 -11.42 -0.76 -6.50
C ASN A 105 -10.53 -1.99 -6.61
N TYR A 106 -9.28 -1.84 -7.08
CA TYR A 106 -8.31 -2.92 -7.16
C TYR A 106 -8.00 -3.49 -5.77
N LEU A 107 -7.73 -2.63 -4.78
CA LEU A 107 -7.51 -3.07 -3.39
C LEU A 107 -8.77 -3.71 -2.80
N PHE A 108 -9.94 -3.13 -3.05
CA PHE A 108 -11.21 -3.69 -2.60
C PHE A 108 -11.42 -5.12 -3.11
N ALA A 109 -11.24 -5.34 -4.42
CA ALA A 109 -11.37 -6.65 -5.03
C ALA A 109 -10.30 -7.65 -4.52
N LYS A 110 -9.07 -7.18 -4.30
CA LYS A 110 -7.96 -8.03 -3.86
C LYS A 110 -8.11 -8.53 -2.43
N PHE A 111 -8.64 -7.68 -1.54
CA PHE A 111 -8.63 -7.95 -0.10
C PHE A 111 -10.02 -8.19 0.51
N PHE A 112 -11.12 -7.79 -0.16
CA PHE A 112 -12.46 -7.73 0.47
C PHE A 112 -13.63 -8.21 -0.41
N GLY A 113 -13.37 -8.74 -1.61
CA GLY A 113 -14.38 -9.03 -2.64
C GLY A 113 -15.42 -10.14 -2.35
N SER A 114 -15.63 -10.55 -1.10
CA SER A 114 -16.64 -11.54 -0.69
C SER A 114 -17.48 -11.01 0.48
N GLU A 115 -18.80 -11.29 0.48
CA GLU A 115 -19.89 -10.73 1.31
C GLU A 115 -19.77 -10.82 2.86
N THR A 116 -18.57 -10.93 3.41
CA THR A 116 -18.25 -10.79 4.83
C THR A 116 -17.46 -9.50 5.02
N SER A 117 -18.15 -8.47 5.50
CA SER A 117 -17.60 -7.15 5.83
C SER A 117 -16.51 -7.22 6.91
N ASP A 118 -15.26 -7.31 6.50
CA ASP A 118 -14.14 -6.70 7.23
C ASP A 118 -13.95 -5.28 6.65
N ASP A 119 -13.87 -4.28 7.53
CA ASP A 119 -13.75 -2.87 7.17
C ASP A 119 -12.53 -2.61 6.26
N PRO A 120 -12.72 -2.20 4.99
CA PRO A 120 -11.63 -2.10 4.03
C PRO A 120 -10.73 -0.90 4.25
N LEU A 121 -11.14 0.02 5.14
CA LEU A 121 -10.47 1.30 5.30
C LEU A 121 -9.05 1.16 5.85
N GLU A 122 -8.88 0.40 6.94
CA GLU A 122 -7.58 0.27 7.60
C GLU A 122 -6.53 -0.35 6.65
N PRO A 123 -6.79 -1.46 5.95
CA PRO A 123 -5.79 -2.03 5.06
C PRO A 123 -5.51 -1.15 3.83
N ILE A 124 -6.50 -0.40 3.35
CA ILE A 124 -6.29 0.56 2.26
C ILE A 124 -5.44 1.74 2.73
N VAL A 125 -5.69 2.29 3.91
CA VAL A 125 -4.84 3.36 4.46
C VAL A 125 -3.42 2.84 4.70
N ASN A 126 -3.26 1.59 5.17
CA ASN A 126 -1.94 0.98 5.31
C ASN A 126 -1.24 0.79 3.96
N MET A 127 -1.99 0.48 2.91
CA MET A 127 -1.45 0.44 1.56
C MET A 127 -0.99 1.83 1.08
N LEU A 128 -1.76 2.88 1.37
CA LEU A 128 -1.36 4.27 1.09
C LEU A 128 -0.13 4.70 1.88
N ARG A 129 -0.03 4.33 3.18
CA ARG A 129 1.19 4.54 3.99
C ARG A 129 2.39 3.86 3.35
N PHE A 130 2.19 2.67 2.77
CA PHE A 130 3.24 1.91 2.13
C PHE A 130 3.65 2.50 0.78
N SER A 131 2.73 3.02 -0.04
CA SER A 131 3.02 3.41 -1.43
C SER A 131 3.34 4.89 -1.62
N LEU A 132 2.87 5.77 -0.74
CA LEU A 132 3.13 7.21 -0.79
C LEU A 132 4.44 7.57 -0.06
N TRP A 133 5.58 7.20 -0.66
CA TRP A 133 6.92 7.33 -0.03
C TRP A 133 7.37 8.78 0.26
N ASP A 134 6.74 9.77 -0.36
CA ASP A 134 6.98 11.21 -0.18
C ASP A 134 6.07 11.85 0.89
N VAL A 135 5.15 11.06 1.46
CA VAL A 135 4.26 11.47 2.55
C VAL A 135 4.90 11.09 3.89
N SER A 136 5.01 12.05 4.79
CA SER A 136 5.54 11.84 6.14
C SER A 136 4.56 11.07 7.04
N THR A 137 3.28 11.40 6.96
CA THR A 137 2.22 10.72 7.73
C THR A 137 0.92 10.69 6.94
N ILE A 138 0.25 9.55 6.96
CA ILE A 138 -1.15 9.43 6.57
C ILE A 138 -1.90 8.67 7.67
N ASP A 139 -2.95 9.29 8.20
CA ASP A 139 -3.75 8.77 9.29
C ASP A 139 -5.21 9.12 9.07
N PHE A 140 -6.11 8.39 9.72
CA PHE A 140 -7.52 8.75 9.73
C PHE A 140 -8.12 8.65 11.12
N LYS A 141 -9.22 9.37 11.31
CA LYS A 141 -10.10 9.26 12.47
C LYS A 141 -11.50 8.96 11.97
N ARG A 142 -12.19 8.05 12.65
CA ARG A 142 -13.60 7.75 12.38
C ARG A 142 -14.48 8.26 13.51
N LYS A 143 -15.59 8.91 13.17
CA LYS A 143 -16.62 9.37 14.11
C LYS A 143 -18.01 9.06 13.51
N GLY A 144 -18.55 7.90 13.85
CA GLY A 144 -19.77 7.40 13.19
C GLY A 144 -19.47 7.10 11.71
N ASP A 145 -20.28 7.68 10.82
CA ASP A 145 -20.15 7.51 9.36
C ASP A 145 -19.18 8.52 8.71
N GLU A 146 -18.59 9.40 9.53
CA GLU A 146 -17.62 10.40 9.10
C GLU A 146 -16.18 9.87 9.28
N ILE A 147 -15.36 10.08 8.26
CA ILE A 147 -13.92 9.82 8.30
C ILE A 147 -13.17 11.11 8.01
N THR A 148 -12.25 11.48 8.89
CA THR A 148 -11.28 12.53 8.63
C THR A 148 -9.94 11.90 8.29
N LEU A 149 -9.52 12.00 7.03
CA LEU A 149 -8.17 11.64 6.58
C LEU A 149 -7.25 12.85 6.77
N SER A 150 -6.07 12.61 7.33
CA SER A 150 -4.98 13.59 7.46
C SER A 150 -3.74 13.04 6.74
N CYS A 151 -3.18 13.82 5.82
CA CYS A 151 -2.00 13.47 5.05
C CYS A 151 -1.01 14.65 5.08
N ILE A 152 0.22 14.42 5.52
CA ILE A 152 1.27 15.43 5.66
C ILE A 152 2.45 15.05 4.79
N ALA A 153 2.78 15.91 3.83
CA ALA A 153 3.84 15.74 2.84
C ALA A 153 4.54 17.09 2.62
N PRO A 154 5.42 17.52 3.55
CA PRO A 154 5.97 18.88 3.59
C PRO A 154 6.78 19.29 2.35
N HIS A 155 7.24 18.29 1.57
CA HIS A 155 8.04 18.50 0.38
C HIS A 155 7.22 18.77 -0.88
N LEU A 156 5.89 18.55 -0.84
CA LEU A 156 5.03 18.80 -1.99
C LEU A 156 4.90 20.31 -2.29
N SER A 157 4.82 20.63 -3.58
CA SER A 157 4.37 21.93 -4.04
C SER A 157 2.84 22.06 -3.86
N GLU A 158 2.29 23.24 -4.13
CA GLU A 158 0.83 23.44 -4.10
C GLU A 158 0.15 22.54 -5.15
N GLU A 159 0.73 22.49 -6.35
CA GLU A 159 0.28 21.65 -7.46
C GLU A 159 0.32 20.16 -7.10
N GLY A 160 1.42 19.70 -6.51
CA GLY A 160 1.55 18.32 -6.04
C GLY A 160 0.54 17.97 -4.94
N THR A 161 0.25 18.93 -4.06
CA THR A 161 -0.75 18.76 -2.98
C THR A 161 -2.15 18.62 -3.55
N GLU A 162 -2.53 19.45 -4.52
CA GLU A 162 -3.86 19.42 -5.14
C GLU A 162 -4.07 18.11 -5.93
N VAL A 163 -3.06 17.68 -6.69
CA VAL A 163 -3.09 16.43 -7.44
C VAL A 163 -3.20 15.21 -6.51
N LEU A 164 -2.44 15.18 -5.41
CA LEU A 164 -2.56 14.11 -4.40
C LEU A 164 -3.94 14.13 -3.72
N THR A 165 -4.51 15.31 -3.48
CA THR A 165 -5.87 15.46 -2.93
C THR A 165 -6.90 14.79 -3.84
N GLN A 166 -6.83 15.00 -5.15
CA GLN A 166 -7.74 14.35 -6.11
C GLN A 166 -7.56 12.82 -6.11
N TYR A 167 -6.33 12.33 -6.05
CA TYR A 167 -6.05 10.90 -5.94
C TYR A 167 -6.68 10.26 -4.69
N LEU A 168 -6.48 10.88 -3.52
CA LEU A 168 -7.05 10.40 -2.26
C LEU A 168 -8.59 10.41 -2.29
N LYS A 169 -9.20 11.45 -2.85
CA LYS A 169 -10.67 11.49 -3.08
C LYS A 169 -11.12 10.35 -3.99
N GLY A 170 -10.36 10.06 -5.04
CA GLY A 170 -10.58 8.92 -5.92
C GLY A 170 -10.60 7.60 -5.16
N VAL A 171 -9.57 7.33 -4.35
CA VAL A 171 -9.46 6.11 -3.54
C VAL A 171 -10.68 5.95 -2.63
N PHE A 172 -11.04 7.00 -1.88
CA PHE A 172 -12.17 6.96 -0.95
C PHE A 172 -13.53 6.83 -1.67
N SER A 173 -13.66 7.37 -2.88
CA SER A 173 -14.87 7.20 -3.69
C SER A 173 -15.13 5.74 -4.08
N ALA A 174 -14.08 4.95 -4.31
CA ALA A 174 -14.21 3.52 -4.58
C ALA A 174 -14.73 2.73 -3.37
N LEU A 175 -14.54 3.28 -2.17
CA LEU A 175 -15.00 2.71 -0.90
C LEU A 175 -16.39 3.22 -0.49
N GLY A 176 -17.08 3.95 -1.38
CA GLY A 176 -18.40 4.49 -1.11
C GLY A 176 -18.39 5.72 -0.20
N TYR A 177 -17.29 6.47 -0.17
CA TYR A 177 -17.20 7.72 0.59
C TYR A 177 -17.16 8.95 -0.34
N GLU A 178 -17.77 10.04 0.11
CA GLU A 178 -17.76 11.32 -0.61
C GLU A 178 -17.16 12.42 0.29
N ALA A 179 -16.28 13.25 -0.28
CA ALA A 179 -15.69 14.39 0.42
C ALA A 179 -16.76 15.46 0.73
N LYS A 180 -16.80 15.93 1.98
CA LYS A 180 -17.72 16.97 2.46
C LYS A 180 -17.02 18.25 2.87
N ALA A 181 -15.78 18.14 3.34
CA ALA A 181 -14.96 19.30 3.68
C ALA A 181 -13.50 19.01 3.35
N GLU A 182 -12.81 20.03 2.87
CA GLU A 182 -11.39 20.00 2.50
C GLU A 182 -10.70 21.17 3.18
N ASN A 183 -9.63 20.90 3.90
CA ASN A 183 -8.73 21.92 4.43
C ASN A 183 -7.33 21.59 3.91
N ILE A 184 -6.99 22.24 2.79
CA ILE A 184 -5.78 21.97 2.01
C ILE A 184 -4.86 23.18 2.11
N ASN A 185 -3.63 22.92 2.52
CA ASN A 185 -2.52 23.85 2.45
C ASN A 185 -1.33 23.11 1.85
N LYS A 186 -0.32 23.81 1.36
CA LYS A 186 0.86 23.20 0.77
C LYS A 186 1.43 22.09 1.67
N GLY A 187 1.42 20.85 1.18
CA GLY A 187 1.91 19.67 1.88
C GLY A 187 1.04 19.21 3.07
N ILE A 188 -0.16 19.76 3.26
CA ILE A 188 -1.08 19.41 4.35
C ILE A 188 -2.47 19.21 3.75
N ILE A 189 -2.94 17.97 3.79
CA ILE A 189 -4.24 17.55 3.26
C ILE A 189 -5.08 17.03 4.42
N MET A 190 -6.20 17.71 4.69
CA MET A 190 -7.25 17.18 5.56
C MET A 190 -8.56 17.09 4.80
N ILE A 191 -9.11 15.89 4.69
CA ILE A 191 -10.37 15.64 3.98
C ILE A 191 -11.33 14.94 4.92
N THR A 192 -12.51 15.51 5.08
CA THR A 192 -13.62 14.87 5.79
C THR A 192 -14.54 14.23 4.78
N PHE A 193 -14.78 12.95 4.95
CA PHE A 193 -15.62 12.12 4.10
C PHE A 193 -16.82 11.60 4.87
N ASN A 194 -17.95 11.44 4.18
CA ASN A 194 -19.12 10.72 4.70
C ASN A 194 -19.40 9.49 3.86
N SER A 195 -19.86 8.43 4.51
CA SER A 195 -20.39 7.27 3.80
C SER A 195 -21.58 7.68 2.94
N VAL A 196 -21.54 7.31 1.67
CA VAL A 196 -22.67 7.37 0.76
C VAL A 196 -23.49 6.12 1.03
N GLY A 197 -24.33 6.15 2.07
CA GLY A 197 -25.26 5.06 2.32
C GLY A 197 -26.06 4.74 1.06
N VAL A 198 -26.21 3.46 0.73
CA VAL A 198 -27.10 3.01 -0.36
C VAL A 198 -28.51 3.51 -0.05
N GLN A 199 -28.88 4.66 -0.59
CA GLN A 199 -30.24 5.17 -0.50
C GLN A 199 -31.09 4.49 -1.58
N GLY A 200 -32.01 3.63 -1.11
CA GLY A 200 -33.06 2.97 -1.90
C GLY A 200 -33.10 1.49 -1.51
N GLU A 201 -34.05 0.96 -0.75
CA GLU A 201 -35.50 1.16 -0.83
C GLU A 201 -36.13 1.19 0.57
N ARG A 202 -36.68 2.36 0.97
CA ARG A 202 -37.88 2.36 1.81
C ARG A 202 -39.08 2.45 0.89
N LYS A 203 -39.72 1.31 0.64
CA LYS A 203 -41.16 1.25 0.42
C LYS A 203 -41.73 0.18 1.35
N SER A 204 -42.18 0.64 2.51
CA SER A 204 -43.19 -0.09 3.29
C SER A 204 -44.51 -0.09 2.53
N PRO A 205 -45.24 -1.20 2.48
CA PRO A 205 -46.66 -1.22 2.82
C PRO A 205 -46.86 -1.19 4.34
#